data_AF-A0A0R1GR84-F1
#
_entry.id   AF-A0A0R1GR84-F1
#
_cell.length_a   1.000
_cell.length_b   1.000
_cell.length_c   1.000
_cell.angle_alpha   90.00
_cell.angle_beta   90.00
_cell.angle_gamma   90.00
#
_symmetry.space_group_name_H-M   'P 1'
#
loop_
_entity.id
_entity.type
_entity.pdbx_description
1 polymer ?
#
loop_
_entity_poly.entity_id
_entity_poly.type
_entity_poly.pdbx_seq_one_letter_code
_entity_poly.pdbx_strand_id
1 'polypeptide(L)'
;MLAVAGTTAVLPTASASAKRTVTPANFRGTWQARISKKEVQKVKITKYSFSVSQYKNGKKEEGSWTVGNKKRKHSKNPFNGVPLYVHKDKKGYTFIGVKRRGQLWHLKRVTHKKKVSLRDDGWEYKSFGEKPIVHYYYRVK
;
A
#
# COMPACT_ATOMS: atom_id res chain seq x y z
N MET A 1 7.69 66.11 11.93
CA MET A 1 7.41 64.93 11.09
C MET A 1 8.01 63.71 11.77
N LEU A 2 7.19 62.76 12.23
CA LEU A 2 7.66 61.49 12.79
C LEU A 2 7.68 60.43 11.66
N ALA A 3 8.86 59.91 11.35
CA ALA A 3 9.01 58.75 10.47
C ALA A 3 9.03 57.49 11.35
N VAL A 4 7.95 56.71 11.32
CA VAL A 4 7.88 55.39 11.95
C VAL A 4 8.42 54.37 10.94
N ALA A 5 9.64 53.90 11.16
CA ALA A 5 10.23 52.82 10.37
C ALA A 5 9.62 51.47 10.81
N GLY A 6 8.72 50.94 10.00
CA GLY A 6 8.15 49.60 10.19
C GLY A 6 9.17 48.52 9.81
N THR A 7 9.68 47.78 10.79
CA THR A 7 10.49 46.58 10.55
C THR A 7 9.58 45.45 10.05
N THR A 8 9.73 45.05 8.79
CA THR A 8 9.11 43.84 8.25
C THR A 8 9.83 42.62 8.81
N ALA A 9 9.23 41.98 9.81
CA ALA A 9 9.70 40.69 10.30
C ALA A 9 9.47 39.64 9.21
N VAL A 10 10.53 39.20 8.55
CA VAL A 10 10.50 38.03 7.67
C VAL A 10 10.37 36.80 8.55
N LEU A 11 9.14 36.34 8.75
CA LEU A 11 8.87 35.09 9.44
C LEU A 11 9.47 33.94 8.62
N PRO A 12 10.31 33.07 9.21
CA PRO A 12 10.77 31.88 8.52
C PRO A 12 9.55 30.99 8.28
N THR A 13 9.19 30.80 7.00
CA THR A 13 8.25 29.77 6.58
C THR A 13 8.90 28.41 6.90
N ALA A 14 8.58 27.89 8.08
CA ALA A 14 8.90 26.52 8.44
C ALA A 14 8.31 25.61 7.36
N SER A 15 9.17 25.07 6.51
CA SER A 15 8.79 24.12 5.47
C SER A 15 8.26 22.87 6.17
N ALA A 16 6.94 22.79 6.32
CA ALA A 16 6.27 21.65 6.94
C ALA A 16 6.58 20.42 6.09
N SER A 17 7.56 19.63 6.54
CA SER A 17 7.90 18.35 5.91
C SER A 17 6.64 17.50 5.86
N ALA A 18 6.09 17.29 4.65
CA ALA A 18 4.86 16.55 4.47
C ALA A 18 4.99 15.16 5.12
N LYS A 19 4.17 14.91 6.14
CA LYS A 19 4.21 13.68 6.95
C LYS A 19 3.99 12.48 6.03
N ARG A 20 5.03 11.66 5.85
CA ARG A 20 4.97 10.50 4.97
C ARG A 20 3.99 9.46 5.53
N THR A 21 3.08 9.01 4.70
CA THR A 21 2.21 7.88 5.01
C THR A 21 3.04 6.63 5.33
N VAL A 22 2.68 5.93 6.40
CA VAL A 22 3.38 4.73 6.88
C VAL A 22 2.44 3.56 7.02
N THR A 23 2.92 2.36 6.66
CA THR A 23 2.18 1.13 6.93
C THR A 23 2.30 0.73 8.40
N PRO A 24 1.24 0.18 9.01
CA PRO A 24 1.30 -0.36 10.36
C PRO A 24 2.31 -1.50 10.47
N ALA A 25 3.06 -1.57 11.57
CA ALA A 25 4.16 -2.53 11.74
C ALA A 25 3.71 -3.99 11.60
N ASN A 26 2.52 -4.31 12.10
CA ASN A 26 1.91 -5.64 12.03
C ASN A 26 1.49 -6.07 10.61
N PHE A 27 1.51 -5.19 9.61
CA PHE A 27 1.27 -5.58 8.21
C PHE A 27 2.58 -5.83 7.45
N ARG A 28 3.71 -5.35 7.98
CA ARG A 28 4.99 -5.38 7.26
C ARG A 28 5.50 -6.82 7.10
N GLY A 29 6.12 -7.07 5.95
CA GLY A 29 6.66 -8.37 5.58
C GLY A 29 6.25 -8.78 4.17
N THR A 30 6.66 -9.99 3.79
CA THR A 30 6.25 -10.64 2.56
C THR A 30 5.12 -11.62 2.87
N TRP A 31 4.04 -11.54 2.12
CA TRP A 31 2.86 -12.38 2.29
C TRP A 31 2.49 -13.00 0.95
N GLN A 32 1.96 -14.22 0.96
CA GLN A 32 1.55 -14.92 -0.25
C GLN A 32 0.17 -15.55 -0.11
N ALA A 33 -0.63 -15.43 -1.16
CA ALA A 33 -1.88 -16.14 -1.33
C ALA A 33 -1.78 -17.05 -2.56
N ARG A 34 -2.34 -18.26 -2.45
CA ARG A 34 -2.51 -19.15 -3.60
C ARG A 34 -3.86 -18.84 -4.23
N ILE A 35 -3.85 -18.28 -5.44
CA ILE A 35 -5.06 -17.89 -6.17
C ILE A 35 -5.63 -19.11 -6.91
N SER A 36 -4.74 -19.93 -7.50
CA SER A 36 -5.11 -21.20 -8.12
C SER A 36 -3.98 -22.23 -7.95
N LYS A 37 -4.16 -23.47 -8.44
CA LYS A 37 -3.10 -24.51 -8.39
C LYS A 37 -1.77 -24.01 -8.97
N LYS A 38 -1.85 -23.20 -10.03
CA LYS A 38 -0.71 -22.70 -10.80
C LYS A 38 -0.38 -21.23 -10.51
N GLU A 39 -1.19 -20.54 -9.73
CA GLU A 39 -1.07 -19.10 -9.53
C GLU A 39 -0.90 -18.71 -8.06
N VAL A 40 0.12 -17.89 -7.81
CA VAL A 40 0.46 -17.36 -6.50
C VAL A 40 0.60 -15.85 -6.60
N GLN A 41 -0.06 -15.14 -5.71
CA GLN A 41 0.12 -13.71 -5.55
C GLN A 41 0.96 -13.44 -4.30
N LYS A 42 2.02 -12.65 -4.45
CA LYS A 42 2.86 -12.17 -3.35
C LYS A 42 2.64 -10.68 -3.16
N VAL A 43 2.43 -10.27 -1.92
CA VAL A 43 2.41 -8.87 -1.51
C VAL A 43 3.55 -8.58 -0.56
N LYS A 44 4.32 -7.52 -0.81
CA LYS A 44 5.41 -7.06 0.05
C LYS A 44 5.04 -5.71 0.62
N ILE A 45 4.94 -5.63 1.94
CA ILE A 45 4.58 -4.43 2.68
C ILE A 45 5.80 -3.99 3.48
N THR A 46 6.32 -2.80 3.20
CA THR A 46 7.36 -2.15 4.01
C THR A 46 6.79 -0.90 4.67
N LYS A 47 7.57 -0.23 5.53
CA LYS A 47 7.13 1.02 6.18
C LYS A 47 6.63 2.07 5.18
N TYR A 48 7.21 2.13 3.97
CA TYR A 48 6.96 3.19 2.98
C TYR A 48 6.62 2.67 1.57
N SER A 49 6.47 1.36 1.39
CA SER A 49 6.18 0.78 0.08
C SER A 49 5.23 -0.40 0.16
N PHE A 50 4.53 -0.60 -0.93
CA PHE A 50 3.68 -1.75 -1.16
C PHE A 50 3.97 -2.31 -2.56
N SER A 51 4.19 -3.61 -2.67
CA SER A 51 4.44 -4.28 -3.94
C SER A 51 3.52 -5.46 -4.11
N VAL A 52 3.03 -5.67 -5.32
CA VAL A 52 2.27 -6.84 -5.72
C VAL A 52 3.05 -7.55 -6.82
N SER A 53 3.15 -8.87 -6.73
CA SER A 53 3.74 -9.70 -7.76
C SER A 53 2.91 -10.94 -7.95
N GLN A 54 2.49 -11.19 -9.18
CA GLN A 54 1.78 -12.40 -9.55
C GLN A 54 2.76 -13.39 -10.15
N TYR A 55 2.55 -14.66 -9.86
CA TYR A 55 3.35 -15.75 -10.39
C TYR A 55 2.43 -16.81 -10.97
N LYS A 56 2.61 -17.16 -12.25
CA LYS A 56 1.91 -18.29 -12.89
C LYS A 56 2.94 -19.34 -13.29
N ASN A 57 2.69 -20.59 -12.93
CA ASN A 57 3.63 -21.70 -13.13
C ASN A 57 5.05 -21.39 -12.59
N GLY A 58 5.13 -20.67 -11.46
CA GLY A 58 6.40 -20.26 -10.84
C GLY A 58 7.13 -19.10 -11.53
N LYS A 59 6.68 -18.65 -12.71
CA LYS A 59 7.23 -17.48 -13.42
C LYS A 59 6.51 -16.22 -12.98
N LYS A 60 7.24 -15.11 -12.88
CA LYS A 60 6.68 -13.81 -12.50
C LYS A 60 5.96 -13.18 -13.69
N GLU A 61 4.72 -12.76 -13.47
CA GLU A 61 3.89 -12.11 -14.49
C GLU A 61 4.16 -10.60 -14.58
N GLU A 62 3.90 -10.05 -15.77
CA GLU A 62 4.12 -8.63 -16.08
C GLU A 62 3.23 -7.67 -15.26
N GLY A 63 2.08 -8.15 -14.76
CA GLY A 63 1.18 -7.39 -13.87
C GLY A 63 1.76 -7.04 -12.49
N SER A 64 3.04 -7.28 -12.26
CA SER A 64 3.73 -6.95 -11.02
C SER A 64 4.08 -5.46 -10.92
N TRP A 65 3.72 -4.81 -9.82
CA TRP A 65 3.96 -3.38 -9.63
C TRP A 65 4.34 -3.05 -8.19
N THR A 66 4.76 -1.80 -7.96
CA THR A 66 5.13 -1.31 -6.64
C THR A 66 4.74 0.14 -6.48
N VAL A 67 4.32 0.56 -5.30
CA VAL A 67 4.12 1.97 -4.96
C VAL A 67 4.98 2.30 -3.74
N GLY A 68 5.48 3.53 -3.72
CA GLY A 68 6.27 4.06 -2.62
C GLY A 68 6.94 5.36 -3.03
N ASN A 69 7.17 6.22 -2.04
CA ASN A 69 7.59 7.60 -2.28
C ASN A 69 9.00 7.72 -2.91
N LYS A 70 9.75 6.62 -3.05
CA LYS A 70 11.09 6.63 -3.64
C LYS A 70 11.01 6.46 -5.16
N LYS A 71 11.23 7.55 -5.89
CA LYS A 71 11.40 7.54 -7.35
C LYS A 71 12.72 6.85 -7.72
N ARG A 72 12.70 6.03 -8.76
CA ARG A 72 13.88 5.37 -9.35
C ARG A 72 14.05 5.82 -10.80
N LYS A 73 15.24 6.31 -11.17
CA LYS A 73 15.52 7.01 -12.45
C LYS A 73 15.21 6.18 -13.72
N HIS A 74 15.21 4.84 -13.64
CA HIS A 74 15.01 3.94 -14.79
C HIS A 74 13.93 2.87 -14.55
N SER A 75 12.97 3.11 -13.64
CA SER A 75 11.95 2.10 -13.36
C SER A 75 10.80 2.16 -14.36
N LYS A 76 10.50 1.01 -14.99
CA LYS A 76 9.31 0.79 -15.83
C LYS A 76 7.99 0.64 -15.03
N ASN A 77 8.05 0.80 -13.71
CA ASN A 77 6.90 0.65 -12.83
C ASN A 77 5.93 1.84 -13.00
N PRO A 78 4.65 1.60 -13.30
CA PRO A 78 3.67 2.67 -13.54
C PRO A 78 3.42 3.57 -12.33
N PHE A 79 3.75 3.10 -11.11
CA PHE A 79 3.57 3.88 -9.87
C PHE A 79 4.90 4.36 -9.26
N ASN A 80 5.93 4.48 -10.08
CA ASN A 80 7.25 4.95 -9.64
C ASN A 80 7.18 6.39 -9.08
N GLY A 81 7.53 6.57 -7.81
CA GLY A 81 7.45 7.87 -7.12
C GLY A 81 6.03 8.30 -6.72
N VAL A 82 5.01 7.46 -6.95
CA VAL A 82 3.64 7.72 -6.47
C VAL A 82 3.60 7.49 -4.96
N PRO A 83 2.97 8.39 -4.18
CA PRO A 83 2.88 8.23 -2.74
C PRO A 83 2.04 7.01 -2.38
N LEU A 84 2.50 6.26 -1.38
CA LEU A 84 1.73 5.15 -0.82
C LEU A 84 0.47 5.68 -0.12
N TYR A 85 -0.68 5.11 -0.45
CA TYR A 85 -1.93 5.33 0.28
C TYR A 85 -2.07 4.28 1.39
N VAL A 86 -2.34 4.75 2.61
CA VAL A 86 -2.68 3.90 3.77
C VAL A 86 -3.82 4.55 4.52
N HIS A 87 -4.93 3.83 4.71
CA HIS A 87 -6.07 4.31 5.47
C HIS A 87 -6.73 3.17 6.23
N LYS A 88 -6.98 3.33 7.53
CA LYS A 88 -7.67 2.33 8.34
C LYS A 88 -9.15 2.67 8.42
N ASP A 89 -10.03 1.69 8.18
CA ASP A 89 -11.47 1.85 8.32
C ASP A 89 -11.98 1.51 9.72
N LYS A 90 -13.26 1.84 9.97
CA LYS A 90 -13.95 1.57 11.24
C LYS A 90 -14.08 0.07 11.55
N LYS A 91 -13.99 -0.82 10.55
CA LYS A 91 -14.11 -2.29 10.69
C LYS A 91 -12.75 -2.95 11.01
N GLY A 92 -11.69 -2.15 11.14
CA GLY A 92 -10.34 -2.59 11.48
C GLY A 92 -9.51 -3.07 10.29
N TYR A 93 -9.98 -2.85 9.07
CA TYR A 93 -9.21 -3.10 7.86
C TYR A 93 -8.34 -1.90 7.53
N THR A 94 -7.24 -2.15 6.83
CA THR A 94 -6.30 -1.14 6.34
C THR A 94 -6.25 -1.23 4.83
N PHE A 95 -6.66 -0.15 4.17
CA PHE A 95 -6.43 0.07 2.75
C PHE A 95 -4.95 0.36 2.53
N ILE A 96 -4.28 -0.37 1.62
CA ILE A 96 -2.86 -0.18 1.29
C ILE A 96 -2.67 -0.25 -0.23
N GLY A 97 -1.94 0.69 -0.81
CA GLY A 97 -1.56 0.67 -2.23
C GLY A 97 -1.65 2.03 -2.89
N VAL A 98 -2.28 2.10 -4.06
CA VAL A 98 -2.57 3.33 -4.80
C VAL A 98 -4.07 3.57 -4.73
N LYS A 99 -4.52 4.81 -4.51
CA LYS A 99 -5.94 5.19 -4.56
C LYS A 99 -6.44 5.23 -6.02
N ARG A 100 -6.37 4.09 -6.71
CA ARG A 100 -6.77 3.85 -8.11
C ARG A 100 -7.41 2.47 -8.24
N ARG A 101 -8.25 2.31 -9.28
CA ARG A 101 -9.05 1.10 -9.50
C ARG A 101 -8.20 -0.15 -9.65
N GLY A 102 -8.38 -1.11 -8.75
CA GLY A 102 -7.65 -2.40 -8.77
C GLY A 102 -6.22 -2.33 -8.23
N GLN A 103 -5.79 -1.20 -7.66
CA GLN A 103 -4.45 -1.04 -7.07
C GLN A 103 -4.46 -0.77 -5.56
N LEU A 104 -5.56 -1.06 -4.87
CA LEU A 104 -5.67 -0.91 -3.42
C LEU A 104 -6.16 -2.22 -2.79
N TRP A 105 -5.47 -2.66 -1.76
CA TRP A 105 -5.81 -3.88 -1.01
C TRP A 105 -6.57 -3.48 0.25
N HIS A 106 -7.61 -4.21 0.61
CA HIS A 106 -8.39 -4.00 1.83
C HIS A 106 -8.04 -5.08 2.85
N LEU A 107 -6.94 -4.85 3.58
CA LEU A 107 -6.29 -5.89 4.36
C LEU A 107 -6.68 -5.84 5.83
N LYS A 108 -6.96 -6.99 6.43
CA LYS A 108 -7.08 -7.15 7.88
C LYS A 108 -6.19 -8.28 8.36
N ARG A 109 -5.40 -8.03 9.40
CA ARG A 109 -4.62 -9.08 10.04
C ARG A 109 -5.55 -9.97 10.87
N VAL A 110 -5.50 -11.26 10.63
CA VAL A 110 -6.35 -12.26 11.30
C VAL A 110 -5.54 -13.53 11.59
N THR A 111 -6.13 -14.42 12.38
CA THR A 111 -5.65 -15.79 12.53
C THR A 111 -6.53 -16.69 11.66
N HIS A 112 -5.92 -17.42 10.73
CA HIS A 112 -6.60 -18.39 9.87
C HIS A 112 -5.78 -19.67 9.83
N LYS A 113 -6.44 -20.83 10.02
CA LYS A 113 -5.77 -22.13 10.12
C LYS A 113 -4.59 -22.14 11.11
N LYS A 114 -4.80 -21.58 12.31
CA LYS A 114 -3.79 -21.43 13.39
C LYS A 114 -2.52 -20.65 12.98
N LYS A 115 -2.56 -19.92 11.86
CA LYS A 115 -1.46 -19.10 11.35
C LYS A 115 -1.91 -17.66 11.23
N VAL A 116 -0.98 -16.74 11.45
CA VAL A 116 -1.20 -15.33 11.13
C VAL A 116 -1.33 -15.17 9.63
N SER A 117 -2.38 -14.48 9.19
CA SER A 117 -2.61 -14.13 7.80
C SER A 117 -3.10 -12.69 7.65
N LEU A 118 -2.98 -12.17 6.44
CA LEU A 118 -3.73 -10.99 6.00
C LEU A 118 -4.92 -11.48 5.20
N ARG A 119 -6.12 -11.16 5.68
CA ARG A 119 -7.37 -11.34 4.96
C ARG A 119 -7.57 -10.14 4.03
N ASP A 120 -7.95 -10.41 2.81
CA ASP A 120 -8.31 -9.44 1.78
C ASP A 120 -9.70 -9.80 1.28
N ASP A 121 -10.66 -8.91 1.46
CA ASP A 121 -12.05 -9.14 1.02
C ASP A 121 -12.28 -8.80 -0.46
N GLY A 122 -11.20 -8.52 -1.20
CA GLY A 122 -11.24 -8.19 -2.61
C GLY A 122 -11.66 -6.73 -2.86
N TRP A 123 -11.01 -6.10 -3.83
CA TRP A 123 -11.39 -4.76 -4.30
C TRP A 123 -12.76 -4.76 -5.01
N GLU A 124 -13.07 -5.87 -5.70
CA GLU A 124 -14.24 -6.01 -6.58
C GLU A 124 -15.56 -5.84 -5.83
N TYR A 125 -15.69 -6.43 -4.64
CA TYR A 125 -16.93 -6.36 -3.85
C TYR A 125 -17.35 -4.94 -3.53
N LYS A 126 -16.41 -4.07 -3.15
CA LYS A 126 -16.74 -2.67 -2.81
C LYS A 126 -16.93 -1.76 -4.02
N SER A 127 -16.47 -2.18 -5.20
CA SER A 127 -16.52 -1.34 -6.41
C SER A 127 -17.60 -1.77 -7.40
N PHE A 128 -18.01 -3.04 -7.40
CA PHE A 128 -18.92 -3.63 -8.40
C PHE A 128 -20.09 -4.42 -7.80
N GLY A 129 -20.18 -4.55 -6.47
CA GLY A 129 -21.27 -5.30 -5.81
C GLY A 129 -21.20 -6.83 -6.00
N GLU A 130 -20.12 -7.34 -6.60
CA GLU A 130 -19.89 -8.77 -6.81
C GLU A 130 -19.54 -9.49 -5.51
N LYS A 131 -19.87 -10.78 -5.37
CA LYS A 131 -19.55 -11.55 -4.16
C LYS A 131 -18.04 -11.46 -3.86
N PRO A 132 -17.63 -11.09 -2.63
CA PRO A 132 -16.21 -10.91 -2.30
C PRO A 132 -15.47 -12.24 -2.40
N ILE A 133 -14.48 -12.31 -3.28
CA ILE A 133 -13.49 -13.39 -3.26
C ILE A 133 -12.51 -13.07 -2.13
N VAL A 134 -12.62 -13.82 -1.04
CA VAL A 134 -11.76 -13.63 0.13
C VAL A 134 -10.45 -14.36 -0.07
N HIS A 135 -9.35 -13.61 -0.07
CA HIS A 135 -8.00 -14.18 -0.08
C HIS A 135 -7.34 -14.10 1.29
N TYR A 136 -6.58 -15.14 1.65
CA TYR A 136 -5.75 -15.17 2.84
C TYR A 136 -4.28 -15.25 2.44
N TYR A 137 -3.54 -14.18 2.71
CA TYR A 137 -2.11 -14.13 2.49
C TYR A 137 -1.37 -14.59 3.75
N TYR A 138 -0.53 -15.60 3.63
CA TYR A 138 0.29 -16.12 4.71
C TYR A 138 1.71 -15.58 4.61
N ARG A 139 2.35 -15.38 5.75
CA ARG A 139 3.70 -14.82 5.79
C ARG A 139 4.70 -15.80 5.16
N VAL A 140 5.55 -15.27 4.30
CA VAL A 140 6.70 -15.98 3.73
C VAL A 140 7.92 -15.59 4.55
N LYS A 141 8.71 -16.57 4.99
CA LYS A 141 10.00 -16.32 5.64
C LYS A 141 10.99 -15.76 4.62
#